data_AF-A0A920JYU0-F1
#
_entry.id   AF-A0A920JYU0-F1
#
_cell.length_a   1.000
_cell.length_b   1.000
_cell.length_c   1.000
_cell.angle_alpha   90.00
_cell.angle_beta   90.00
_cell.angle_gamma   90.00
#
_symmetry.space_group_name_H-M   'P 1'
#
loop_
_entity.id
_entity.type
_entity.pdbx_description
1 polymer ?
#
loop_
_entity_poly.entity_id
_entity_poly.type
_entity_poly.pdbx_seq_one_letter_code
_entity_poly.pdbx_strand_id
1 'polypeptide(L)' 'MTPIPELDFAGLNDGDSWCLCADRWLEAYQNQKAPYVKLKSTNIKALEKLI' A
#
# COMPACT_ATOMS: atom_id res chain seq x y z
N MET A 1 -1.69 11.77 1.69
CA MET A 1 -1.57 11.34 3.10
C MET A 1 -0.89 12.45 3.91
N THR A 2 -1.33 12.72 5.15
CA THR A 2 -0.82 13.86 5.96
C THR A 2 0.68 13.72 6.24
N PRO A 3 1.51 14.73 5.94
CA PRO A 3 2.93 14.73 6.30
C PRO A 3 3.13 14.72 7.82
N ILE A 4 4.17 14.02 8.28
CA ILE A 4 4.62 13.99 9.68
C ILE A 4 6.13 14.25 9.66
N PRO A 5 6.57 15.52 9.69
CA PRO A 5 7.99 15.89 9.57
C PRO A 5 8.87 15.29 10.67
N GLU A 6 8.32 15.07 11.86
CA GLU A 6 9.04 14.49 13.01
C GLU A 6 9.49 13.05 12.77
N LEU A 7 8.84 12.35 11.84
CA LEU A 7 9.15 10.97 11.44
C LEU A 7 9.79 10.89 10.05
N ASP A 8 10.25 12.02 9.51
CA ASP A 8 10.77 12.14 8.14
C ASP A 8 9.79 11.61 7.08
N PHE A 9 8.48 11.80 7.35
CA PHE A 9 7.43 11.37 6.44
C PHE A 9 6.81 12.59 5.74
N ALA A 10 7.21 12.83 4.49
CA ALA A 10 6.72 13.96 3.70
C ALA A 10 5.24 13.86 3.25
N GLY A 11 4.56 12.75 3.56
CA GLY A 11 3.26 12.43 2.99
C GLY A 11 3.38 11.61 1.70
N LEU A 12 2.23 11.32 1.10
CA LEU A 12 2.12 10.60 -0.17
C LEU A 12 1.20 11.35 -1.13
N ASN A 13 1.60 11.40 -2.39
CA ASN A 13 0.86 11.93 -3.53
C ASN A 13 0.41 10.80 -4.47
N ASP A 14 -0.48 11.13 -5.40
CA ASP A 14 -0.95 10.19 -6.40
C ASP A 14 0.20 9.74 -7.32
N GLY A 15 0.32 8.43 -7.53
CA GLY A 15 1.40 7.83 -8.33
C GLY A 15 2.63 7.41 -7.51
N ASP A 16 2.76 7.86 -6.26
CA ASP A 16 3.81 7.40 -5.38
C ASP A 16 3.70 5.90 -5.10
N SER A 17 4.85 5.25 -4.98
CA SER A 17 4.92 3.84 -4.63
C SER A 17 5.26 3.68 -3.16
N TRP A 18 4.38 3.04 -2.41
CA TRP A 18 4.54 2.86 -0.99
C TRP A 18 4.23 1.41 -0.58
N CYS A 19 4.96 0.90 0.40
CA CYS A 19 4.66 -0.40 0.98
C CYS A 19 3.41 -0.28 1.85
N LEU A 20 2.39 -1.08 1.54
CA LEU A 20 1.13 -1.12 2.27
C LEU A 20 1.02 -2.41 3.08
N CYS A 21 0.29 -2.36 4.20
CA CYS A 21 -0.14 -3.57 4.87
C CYS A 21 -1.07 -4.37 3.94
N ALA A 22 -0.83 -5.67 3.80
CA ALA A 22 -1.63 -6.52 2.92
C ALA A 22 -3.13 -6.46 3.25
N ASP A 23 -3.48 -6.44 4.54
CA ASP A 23 -4.88 -6.32 5.00
C ASP A 23 -5.53 -5.00 4.53
N ARG A 24 -4.77 -3.89 4.49
CA ARG A 24 -5.27 -2.58 4.01
C ARG A 24 -5.45 -2.54 2.51
N TRP A 25 -4.56 -3.19 1.76
CA TRP A 25 -4.75 -3.33 0.31
C TRP A 25 -5.97 -4.20 -0.01
N LEU A 26 -6.17 -5.29 0.73
CA LEU A 26 -7.32 -6.19 0.56
C LEU A 26 -8.65 -5.48 0.84
N GLU A 27 -8.73 -4.69 1.91
CA GLU A 27 -9.90 -3.85 2.22
C GLU A 27 -10.23 -2.92 1.03
N ALA A 28 -9.23 -2.24 0.48
CA ALA A 28 -9.42 -1.39 -0.69
C ALA A 28 -9.87 -2.19 -1.93
N TYR A 29 -9.35 -3.40 -2.11
CA TYR A 29 -9.74 -4.30 -3.21
C TYR A 29 -11.21 -4.71 -3.11
N GLN A 30 -11.66 -5.12 -1.92
CA GLN A 30 -13.06 -5.47 -1.65
C GLN A 30 -14.02 -4.30 -1.94
N ASN A 31 -13.56 -3.07 -1.70
CA ASN A 31 -14.30 -1.85 -2.00
C ASN A 31 -14.11 -1.33 -3.44
N GLN A 32 -13.45 -2.09 -4.33
CA GLN A 32 -13.16 -1.70 -5.72
C GLN A 32 -12.33 -0.40 -5.86
N LYS A 33 -11.47 -0.14 -4.88
CA LYS A 33 -10.58 1.03 -4.79
C LYS A 33 -9.11 0.64 -4.60
N ALA A 34 -8.73 -0.61 -4.86
CA ALA A 34 -7.35 -1.04 -4.70
C ALA A 34 -6.41 -0.33 -5.68
N PRO A 35 -5.23 0.15 -5.21
CA PRO A 35 -4.20 0.69 -6.09
C PRO A 35 -3.49 -0.43 -6.86
N TYR A 36 -2.84 -0.06 -7.96
CA TYR A 36 -2.01 -0.98 -8.74
C TYR A 36 -0.84 -1.55 -7.93
N VAL A 37 -0.55 -2.83 -8.13
CA VAL A 37 0.51 -3.55 -7.41
C VAL A 37 1.78 -3.65 -8.26
N LYS A 38 2.92 -3.24 -7.70
CA LYS A 38 4.24 -3.48 -8.29
C LYS A 38 4.76 -4.85 -7.84
N LEU A 39 4.50 -5.89 -8.64
CA LEU A 39 4.81 -7.28 -8.29
C LEU A 39 6.28 -7.51 -7.92
N LYS A 40 7.23 -6.91 -8.65
CA LYS A 40 8.67 -7.01 -8.38
C LYS A 40 9.11 -6.38 -7.04
N SER A 41 8.26 -5.55 -6.45
CA SER A 41 8.51 -4.84 -5.19
C SER A 41 7.55 -5.27 -4.08
N THR A 42 6.81 -6.36 -4.27
CA THR A 42 5.87 -6.89 -3.28
C THR A 42 6.45 -8.15 -2.66
N ASN A 43 6.43 -8.24 -1.33
CA ASN A 43 6.93 -9.41 -0.63
C ASN A 43 6.04 -10.64 -0.90
N ILE A 44 6.64 -11.82 -1.10
CA ILE A 44 5.91 -13.07 -1.38
C ILE A 44 4.90 -13.43 -0.30
N LYS A 45 5.13 -13.05 0.97
CA LYS A 45 4.20 -13.26 2.09
C LYS A 45 2.84 -12.57 1.89
N ALA A 46 2.74 -11.57 1.02
CA ALA A 46 1.47 -10.93 0.70
C ALA A 46 0.43 -11.95 0.17
N LEU A 47 0.89 -13.04 -0.48
CA LEU A 47 0.01 -14.09 -0.98
C LEU A 47 -0.77 -14.79 0.13
N GLU A 48 -0.21 -14.90 1.34
CA GLU A 48 -0.87 -15.56 2.49
C GLU A 48 -2.13 -14.81 2.95
N LYS A 49 -2.25 -13.52 2.59
CA LYS A 49 -3.36 -12.63 2.99
C LYS A 49 -4.41 -12.44 1.90
N LEU A 50 -4.12 -12.89 0.68
CA LEU A 50 -4.96 -12.66 -0.51
C LEU A 50 -5.73 -13.91 -0.94
N ILE A 51 -5.58 -15.00 -0.20
CA ILE A 51 -6.27 -16.28 -0.37
C ILE A 51 -7.31 -16.40 0.74
#